data_AF-A0A0Q5ENP4-F1
#
_entry.id   AF-A0A0Q5ENP4-F1
#
_cell.length_a   1.000
_cell.length_b   1.000
_cell.length_c   1.000
_cell.angle_alpha   90.00
_cell.angle_beta   90.00
_cell.angle_gamma   90.00
#
_symmetry.space_group_name_H-M   'P 1'
#
loop_
_entity.id
_entity.type
_entity.pdbx_description
1 polymer ?
#
loop_
_entity_poly.entity_id
_entity_poly.type
_entity_poly.pdbx_seq_one_letter_code
_entity_poly.pdbx_strand_id
1 'polypeptide(L)'
;MRYIQGENRSQSALFPLSLDELIPDDHLVRVIEAYIALLDFEQLGFDKARPKATGRPSYDPADLLKLYLYGYFQRIRSSRRLEAPKATGRPSYDPADLLKLYLYGYFQRIRSSRRLEAECRRNVEVMWLLGRLAPDFKTIADFRRDNLRGGFLWVLKNVMSSLLYWLHRCIGFTAVGARLPATECGALAEISETLKVYD
;
A
#
# COMPACT_ATOMS: atom_id res chain seq x y z
N MET A 1 -5.90 -7.40 1.85
CA MET A 1 -5.36 -6.34 0.97
C MET A 1 -4.63 -5.32 1.85
N ARG A 2 -3.38 -4.94 1.53
CA ARG A 2 -2.44 -4.22 2.44
C ARG A 2 -2.00 -2.86 1.87
N TYR A 3 -2.91 -1.90 1.77
CA TYR A 3 -2.59 -0.51 1.43
C TYR A 3 -3.02 0.44 2.57
N ILE A 4 -2.41 1.64 2.68
CA ILE A 4 -2.93 2.68 3.58
C ILE A 4 -4.22 3.18 2.95
N GLN A 5 -5.35 2.97 3.61
CA GLN A 5 -6.60 3.64 3.30
C GLN A 5 -6.71 4.89 4.18
N GLY A 6 -7.43 5.90 3.68
CA GLY A 6 -7.94 6.95 4.56
C GLY A 6 -8.85 6.37 5.65
N GLU A 7 -9.03 7.11 6.74
CA GLU A 7 -9.85 6.66 7.86
C GLU A 7 -11.31 6.34 7.43
N ASN A 8 -11.80 5.17 7.84
CA ASN A 8 -13.20 4.76 7.64
C ASN A 8 -14.08 5.44 8.69
N ARG A 9 -15.13 6.15 8.24
CA ARG A 9 -15.93 7.06 9.08
C ARG A 9 -16.80 6.37 10.14
N SER A 10 -16.85 5.05 10.20
CA SER A 10 -17.81 4.29 11.03
C SER A 10 -17.23 3.08 11.79
N GLN A 11 -15.91 2.98 11.97
CA GLN A 11 -15.30 1.74 12.47
C GLN A 11 -15.25 1.63 14.01
N SER A 12 -15.69 0.47 14.53
CA SER A 12 -15.74 0.12 15.97
C SER A 12 -15.08 -1.25 16.23
N ALA A 13 -13.90 -1.26 16.86
CA ALA A 13 -13.38 -2.40 17.62
C ALA A 13 -12.25 -1.89 18.53
N LEU A 14 -12.37 -2.11 19.84
CA LEU A 14 -11.62 -1.36 20.86
C LEU A 14 -10.57 -2.16 21.65
N PHE A 15 -10.54 -3.51 21.65
CA PHE A 15 -9.56 -4.31 22.44
C PHE A 15 -9.25 -5.70 21.87
N PRO A 16 -8.08 -6.33 22.19
CA PRO A 16 -7.57 -7.53 21.51
C PRO A 16 -8.06 -8.87 22.08
N LEU A 17 -8.18 -9.86 21.18
CA LEU A 17 -8.35 -11.31 21.42
C LEU A 17 -7.05 -11.94 21.96
N SER A 18 -7.13 -13.03 22.73
CA SER A 18 -5.94 -13.72 23.27
C SER A 18 -5.09 -14.38 22.16
N LEU A 19 -3.78 -14.57 22.37
CA LEU A 19 -2.89 -15.17 21.35
C LEU A 19 -3.30 -16.60 20.96
N ASP A 20 -3.87 -17.34 21.92
CA ASP A 20 -4.30 -18.72 21.71
C ASP A 20 -5.57 -18.79 20.84
N GLU A 21 -6.46 -17.81 20.98
CA GLU A 21 -7.69 -17.66 20.19
C GLU A 21 -7.42 -17.16 18.76
N LEU A 22 -6.24 -16.60 18.50
CA LEU A 22 -5.81 -16.14 17.18
C LEU A 22 -5.29 -17.29 16.29
N ILE A 23 -4.94 -18.45 16.85
CA ILE A 23 -4.31 -19.56 16.13
C ILE A 23 -5.25 -20.77 16.14
N PRO A 24 -5.75 -21.23 14.98
CA PRO A 24 -6.57 -22.43 14.87
C PRO A 24 -5.91 -23.68 15.47
N ASP A 25 -6.72 -24.62 15.98
CA ASP A 25 -6.25 -25.86 16.62
C ASP A 25 -5.50 -26.80 15.66
N ASP A 26 -5.78 -26.72 14.36
CA ASP A 26 -5.16 -27.49 13.29
C ASP A 26 -3.88 -26.85 12.72
N HIS A 27 -3.45 -25.71 13.27
CA HIS A 27 -2.30 -24.98 12.75
C HIS A 27 -0.96 -25.67 13.09
N LEU A 28 -0.07 -25.77 12.10
CA LEU A 28 1.25 -26.42 12.20
C LEU A 28 2.11 -25.96 13.40
N VAL A 29 1.98 -24.70 13.81
CA VAL A 29 2.73 -24.15 14.96
C VAL A 29 2.45 -24.93 16.25
N ARG A 30 1.22 -25.44 16.45
CA ARG A 30 0.87 -26.27 17.61
C ARG A 30 1.60 -27.62 17.59
N VAL A 31 1.78 -28.20 16.40
CA VAL A 31 2.56 -29.43 16.19
C VAL A 31 4.05 -29.21 16.48
N ILE A 32 4.60 -28.08 16.03
CA ILE A 32 6.00 -27.71 16.30
C ILE A 32 6.23 -27.51 17.79
N GLU A 33 5.32 -26.83 18.48
CA GLU A 33 5.37 -26.62 19.94
C GLU A 33 5.36 -27.98 20.69
N ALA A 34 4.41 -28.85 20.34
CA ALA A 34 4.29 -30.17 20.96
C ALA A 34 5.53 -31.05 20.73
N TYR A 35 6.12 -31.02 19.53
CA TYR A 35 7.34 -31.79 19.23
C TYR A 35 8.55 -31.28 20.03
N ILE A 36 8.72 -29.95 20.12
CA ILE A 36 9.85 -29.35 20.83
C ILE A 36 9.77 -29.60 22.33
N ALA A 37 8.56 -29.65 22.90
CA ALA A 37 8.37 -30.00 24.31
C ALA A 37 8.84 -31.42 24.67
N LEU A 38 9.00 -32.32 23.70
CA LEU A 38 9.49 -33.69 23.90
C LEU A 38 11.02 -33.81 23.86
N LEU A 39 11.75 -32.76 23.48
CA LEU A 39 13.20 -32.80 23.29
C LEU A 39 13.96 -32.40 24.56
N ASP A 40 14.99 -33.17 24.91
CA ASP A 40 15.97 -32.79 25.92
C ASP A 40 17.16 -32.06 25.27
N PHE A 41 17.15 -30.72 25.39
CA PHE A 41 18.16 -29.86 24.79
C PHE A 41 19.55 -29.99 25.42
N GLU A 42 19.66 -30.45 26.67
CA GLU A 42 20.96 -30.67 27.31
C GLU A 42 21.64 -31.91 26.72
N GLN A 43 20.88 -33.01 26.57
CA GLN A 43 21.40 -34.25 25.98
C GLN A 43 21.73 -34.10 24.49
N LEU A 44 21.02 -33.21 23.79
CA LEU A 44 21.29 -32.88 22.38
C LEU A 44 22.51 -31.96 22.19
N GLY A 45 23.17 -31.54 23.26
CA GLY A 45 24.40 -30.74 23.20
C GLY A 45 24.17 -29.25 22.90
N PHE A 46 23.01 -28.69 23.26
CA PHE A 46 22.80 -27.24 23.17
C PHE A 46 23.47 -26.52 24.36
N ASP A 47 24.64 -25.93 24.13
CA ASP A 47 25.44 -25.22 25.16
C ASP A 47 24.71 -24.08 25.89
N LYS A 48 23.60 -23.59 25.33
CA LYS A 48 22.79 -22.48 25.87
C LYS A 48 21.51 -22.92 26.56
N ALA A 49 21.29 -24.23 26.73
CA ALA A 49 20.13 -24.77 27.46
C ALA A 49 20.09 -24.31 28.92
N ARG A 50 21.26 -24.04 29.53
CA ARG A 50 21.35 -23.46 30.88
C ARG A 50 21.59 -21.95 30.80
N PRO A 51 20.72 -21.11 31.41
CA PRO A 51 20.94 -19.68 31.45
C PRO A 51 22.20 -19.35 32.28
N LYS A 52 23.01 -18.42 31.78
CA LYS A 52 24.20 -17.95 32.51
C LYS A 52 23.79 -17.15 33.75
N ALA A 53 24.52 -17.34 34.85
CA ALA A 53 24.25 -16.68 36.13
C ALA A 53 24.43 -15.14 36.10
N THR A 54 25.14 -14.60 35.12
CA THR A 54 25.39 -13.16 34.97
C THR A 54 25.23 -12.69 33.52
N GLY A 55 24.66 -11.49 33.35
CA GLY A 55 24.45 -10.84 32.05
C GLY A 55 23.01 -10.93 31.51
N ARG A 56 22.81 -10.47 30.27
CA ARG A 56 21.52 -10.58 29.57
C ARG A 56 21.26 -12.06 29.25
N PRO A 57 20.11 -12.63 29.63
CA PRO A 57 19.80 -14.02 29.30
C PRO A 57 19.81 -14.21 27.78
N SER A 58 20.42 -15.30 27.33
CA SER A 58 20.33 -15.72 25.93
C SER A 58 18.92 -16.23 25.65
N TYR A 59 18.50 -16.19 24.38
CA TYR A 59 17.26 -16.85 23.96
C TYR A 59 17.31 -18.34 24.28
N ASP A 60 16.17 -18.90 24.68
CA ASP A 60 16.01 -20.32 24.91
C ASP A 60 16.29 -21.09 23.60
N PRO A 61 17.14 -22.14 23.61
CA PRO A 61 17.35 -22.98 22.43
C PRO A 61 16.06 -23.60 21.89
N ALA A 62 15.07 -23.89 22.74
CA ALA A 62 13.77 -24.38 22.31
C ALA A 62 13.05 -23.35 21.42
N ASP A 63 13.01 -22.08 21.83
CA ASP A 63 12.37 -21.00 21.07
C ASP A 63 13.08 -20.72 19.75
N LEU A 64 14.42 -20.79 19.74
CA LEU A 64 15.20 -20.65 18.51
C LEU A 64 14.94 -21.83 17.54
N LEU A 65 14.79 -23.04 18.07
CA LEU A 65 14.46 -24.22 17.27
C LEU A 65 13.03 -24.15 16.71
N LYS A 66 12.06 -23.65 17.49
CA LYS A 66 10.68 -23.39 17.03
C LYS A 66 10.69 -22.51 15.79
N LEU A 67 11.43 -21.40 15.85
CA LEU A 67 11.57 -20.46 14.73
C LEU A 67 12.22 -21.10 13.50
N TYR A 68 13.26 -21.92 13.70
CA TYR A 68 13.97 -22.59 12.61
C TYR A 68 13.09 -23.64 11.91
N LEU A 69 12.41 -24.49 12.68
CA LEU A 69 11.50 -25.50 12.16
C LEU A 69 10.32 -24.84 11.43
N TYR A 70 9.73 -23.80 12.01
CA TYR A 70 8.68 -23.04 11.36
C TYR A 70 9.12 -22.51 9.99
N GLY A 71 10.30 -21.88 9.91
CA GLY A 71 10.82 -21.39 8.64
C GLY A 71 11.13 -22.48 7.63
N TYR A 72 11.62 -23.63 8.08
CA TYR A 72 11.87 -24.78 7.22
C TYR A 72 10.57 -25.31 6.61
N PHE A 73 9.54 -25.56 7.42
CA PHE A 73 8.24 -26.07 6.93
C PHE A 73 7.56 -25.10 5.96
N GLN A 74 7.69 -23.79 6.20
CA GLN A 74 7.15 -22.75 5.31
C GLN A 74 8.05 -22.46 4.09
N ARG A 75 9.14 -23.22 3.89
CA ARG A 75 10.15 -23.04 2.82
C ARG A 75 10.81 -21.65 2.81
N ILE A 76 10.89 -20.99 3.97
CA ILE A 76 11.56 -19.71 4.17
C ILE A 76 13.01 -19.97 4.60
N ARG A 77 13.91 -19.98 3.61
CA ARG A 77 15.33 -20.34 3.79
C ARG A 77 16.24 -19.21 4.29
N SER A 78 15.71 -18.00 4.44
CA SER A 78 16.48 -16.83 4.88
C SER A 78 16.00 -16.39 6.25
N SER A 79 16.92 -16.26 7.20
CA SER A 79 16.65 -15.71 8.53
C SER A 79 16.02 -14.31 8.45
N ARG A 80 16.48 -13.47 7.51
CA ARG A 80 15.89 -12.14 7.22
C ARG A 80 14.45 -12.19 6.73
N ARG A 81 14.02 -13.32 6.17
CA ARG A 81 12.63 -13.54 5.73
C ARG A 81 11.75 -14.12 6.83
N LEU A 82 12.35 -14.67 7.90
CA LEU A 82 11.67 -15.14 9.12
C LEU A 82 11.48 -14.03 10.14
N GLU A 83 12.39 -13.07 10.17
CA GLU A 83 12.09 -11.74 10.68
C GLU A 83 10.79 -11.31 9.98
N ALA A 84 9.74 -11.06 10.77
CA ALA A 84 8.51 -10.51 10.22
C ALA A 84 8.92 -9.38 9.27
N PRO A 85 8.44 -9.36 8.00
CA PRO A 85 8.71 -8.21 7.15
C PRO A 85 8.33 -7.02 8.00
N LYS A 86 9.31 -6.16 8.33
CA LYS A 86 9.13 -5.14 9.38
C LYS A 86 7.72 -4.59 9.22
N ALA A 87 6.83 -4.90 10.16
CA ALA A 87 5.53 -4.24 10.21
C ALA A 87 5.73 -2.73 10.39
N THR A 88 6.95 -2.32 10.74
CA THR A 88 7.52 -0.99 10.57
C THR A 88 7.97 -0.73 9.13
N GLY A 89 6.98 -0.66 8.25
CA GLY A 89 6.98 0.21 7.09
C GLY A 89 5.59 0.83 7.02
N ARG A 90 5.49 2.15 6.77
CA ARG A 90 4.20 2.74 6.41
C ARG A 90 3.60 1.87 5.29
N PRO A 91 2.35 1.37 5.41
CA PRO A 91 1.79 0.51 4.38
C PRO A 91 1.89 1.21 3.01
N SER A 92 1.92 0.45 1.92
CA SER A 92 2.01 1.10 0.61
C SER A 92 0.75 1.94 0.36
N TYR A 93 0.88 3.08 -0.31
CA TYR A 93 -0.28 3.82 -0.78
C TYR A 93 -1.06 2.98 -1.80
N ASP A 94 -2.37 3.20 -1.88
CA ASP A 94 -3.20 2.63 -2.94
C ASP A 94 -2.74 3.18 -4.31
N PRO A 95 -2.45 2.33 -5.30
CA PRO A 95 -2.08 2.79 -6.64
C PRO A 95 -3.14 3.70 -7.28
N ALA A 96 -4.42 3.58 -6.92
CA ALA A 96 -5.46 4.48 -7.40
C ALA A 96 -5.25 5.93 -6.91
N ASP A 97 -4.85 6.12 -5.66
CA ASP A 97 -4.59 7.45 -5.09
C ASP A 97 -3.32 8.08 -5.69
N LEU A 98 -2.28 7.27 -5.93
CA LEU A 98 -1.07 7.72 -6.62
C LEU A 98 -1.37 8.11 -8.08
N LEU A 99 -2.28 7.39 -8.75
CA LEU A 99 -2.72 7.72 -10.11
C LEU A 99 -3.53 9.02 -10.14
N LYS A 100 -4.45 9.24 -9.20
CA LYS A 100 -5.20 10.52 -9.07
C LYS A 100 -4.27 11.71 -8.93
N LEU A 101 -3.27 11.61 -8.04
CA LEU A 101 -2.26 12.64 -7.84
C LEU A 101 -1.45 12.90 -9.12
N TYR A 102 -1.13 11.83 -9.86
CA TYR A 102 -0.36 11.96 -11.10
C TYR A 102 -1.16 12.59 -12.24
N LEU A 103 -2.44 12.23 -12.38
CA LEU A 103 -3.35 12.86 -13.33
C LEU A 103 -3.54 14.34 -13.02
N TYR A 104 -3.74 14.69 -11.74
CA TYR A 104 -3.77 16.08 -11.30
C TYR A 104 -2.48 16.84 -11.71
N GLY A 105 -1.31 16.25 -11.46
CA GLY A 105 -0.03 16.84 -11.88
C GLY A 105 0.12 16.97 -13.40
N TYR A 106 -0.50 16.09 -14.18
CA TYR A 106 -0.51 16.20 -15.64
C TYR A 106 -1.34 17.40 -16.10
N PHE A 107 -2.58 17.53 -15.63
CA PHE A 107 -3.47 18.65 -15.97
C PHE A 107 -2.89 20.00 -15.54
N GLN A 108 -2.35 20.08 -14.33
CA GLN A 108 -1.74 21.31 -13.80
C GLN A 108 -0.31 21.56 -14.29
N ARG A 109 0.18 20.76 -15.25
CA ARG A 109 1.55 20.82 -15.82
C ARG A 109 2.66 20.74 -14.76
N ILE A 110 2.40 20.12 -13.61
CA ILE A 110 3.36 19.90 -12.52
C ILE A 110 4.11 18.59 -12.74
N ARG A 111 5.28 18.68 -13.37
CA ARG A 111 6.12 17.49 -13.66
C ARG A 111 7.02 17.09 -12.49
N SER A 112 7.29 17.97 -11.52
CA SER A 112 8.17 17.67 -10.38
C SER A 112 7.45 16.89 -9.27
N SER A 113 7.98 15.72 -8.89
CA SER A 113 7.45 14.94 -7.77
C SER A 113 7.51 15.71 -6.44
N ARG A 114 8.58 16.48 -6.20
CA ARG A 114 8.71 17.32 -5.00
C ARG A 114 7.67 18.43 -4.96
N ARG A 115 7.34 19.00 -6.12
CA ARG A 115 6.30 20.03 -6.22
C ARG A 115 4.91 19.44 -5.97
N LEU A 116 4.65 18.21 -6.42
CA LEU A 116 3.39 17.50 -6.12
C LEU A 116 3.25 17.13 -4.63
N GLU A 117 4.33 16.71 -3.98
CA GLU A 117 4.33 16.50 -2.53
C GLU A 117 3.91 17.78 -1.79
N ALA A 118 4.43 18.95 -2.21
CA ALA A 118 4.05 20.24 -1.64
C ALA A 118 2.57 20.56 -1.89
N GLU A 119 2.04 20.26 -3.09
CA GLU A 119 0.60 20.43 -3.39
C GLU A 119 -0.29 19.60 -2.47
N CYS A 120 0.09 18.36 -2.15
CA CYS A 120 -0.68 17.50 -1.24
C CYS A 120 -0.87 18.10 0.16
N ARG A 121 0.00 19.02 0.57
CA ARG A 121 -0.02 19.66 1.90
C ARG A 121 -0.59 21.08 1.91
N ARG A 122 -0.72 21.75 0.75
CA ARG A 122 -1.15 23.16 0.70
C ARG A 122 -2.41 23.39 -0.14
N ASN A 123 -2.67 22.51 -1.11
CA ASN A 123 -3.75 22.67 -2.05
C ASN A 123 -4.97 21.88 -1.60
N VAL A 124 -6.07 22.60 -1.38
CA VAL A 124 -7.33 22.05 -0.89
C VAL A 124 -7.91 21.04 -1.88
N GLU A 125 -7.72 21.24 -3.19
CA GLU A 125 -8.19 20.31 -4.23
C GLU A 125 -7.51 18.94 -4.09
N VAL A 126 -6.19 18.93 -3.89
CA VAL A 126 -5.41 17.70 -3.76
C VAL A 126 -5.70 17.01 -2.44
N MET A 127 -5.86 17.79 -1.36
CA MET A 127 -6.28 17.25 -0.06
C MET A 127 -7.64 16.57 -0.14
N TRP A 128 -8.59 17.16 -0.86
CA TRP A 128 -9.92 16.59 -1.06
C TRP A 128 -9.83 15.32 -1.92
N LEU A 129 -9.09 15.38 -3.04
CA LEU A 129 -8.92 14.29 -4.00
C LEU A 129 -8.29 13.03 -3.38
N LEU A 130 -7.34 13.22 -2.46
CA LEU A 130 -6.58 12.13 -1.81
C LEU A 130 -7.03 11.83 -0.39
N GLY A 131 -8.10 12.47 0.12
CA GLY A 131 -8.53 12.30 1.51
C GLY A 131 -7.44 12.67 2.53
N ARG A 132 -6.68 13.74 2.26
CA ARG A 132 -5.53 14.23 3.03
C ARG A 132 -4.34 13.28 3.11
N LEU A 133 -4.24 12.28 2.22
CA LEU A 133 -3.00 11.53 2.04
C LEU A 133 -1.92 12.43 1.44
N ALA A 134 -0.71 12.35 1.99
CA ALA A 134 0.45 13.13 1.55
C ALA A 134 1.64 12.20 1.25
N PRO A 135 1.66 11.53 0.08
CA PRO A 135 2.77 10.68 -0.33
C PRO A 135 4.05 11.49 -0.54
N ASP A 136 5.19 10.91 -0.14
CA ASP A 136 6.51 11.52 -0.27
C ASP A 136 6.94 11.58 -1.75
N PHE A 137 7.81 12.55 -2.11
CA PHE A 137 8.31 12.70 -3.47
C PHE A 137 8.97 11.42 -4.00
N LYS A 138 9.58 10.63 -3.11
CA LYS A 138 10.23 9.37 -3.45
C LYS A 138 9.20 8.32 -3.86
N THR A 139 8.12 8.17 -3.11
CA THR A 139 7.00 7.28 -3.45
C THR A 139 6.38 7.66 -4.80
N ILE A 140 6.17 8.96 -5.04
CA ILE A 140 5.63 9.47 -6.32
C ILE A 140 6.60 9.16 -7.47
N ALA A 141 7.90 9.36 -7.26
CA ALA A 141 8.91 9.09 -8.28
C ALA A 141 9.07 7.59 -8.60
N ASP A 142 9.02 6.74 -7.58
CA ASP A 142 9.13 5.29 -7.74
C ASP A 142 7.89 4.73 -8.46
N PHE A 143 6.68 5.17 -8.08
CA PHE A 143 5.45 4.82 -8.81
C PHE A 143 5.52 5.18 -10.29
N ARG A 144 6.12 6.33 -10.63
CA ARG A 144 6.33 6.74 -12.01
C ARG A 144 7.29 5.85 -12.78
N ARG A 145 8.40 5.48 -12.14
CA ARG A 145 9.42 4.62 -12.75
C ARG A 145 8.84 3.25 -13.08
N ASP A 146 8.05 2.70 -12.16
CA ASP A 146 7.66 1.30 -12.20
C ASP A 146 6.40 1.05 -13.06
N ASN A 147 5.47 2.02 -13.13
CA ASN A 147 4.16 1.80 -13.76
C ASN A 147 3.95 2.60 -15.06
N LEU A 148 4.68 3.69 -15.27
CA LEU A 148 4.30 4.68 -16.29
C LEU A 148 5.08 4.61 -17.61
N ARG A 149 6.12 3.77 -17.72
CA ARG A 149 6.84 3.59 -19.00
C ARG A 149 6.04 2.86 -20.07
N GLY A 150 4.97 2.14 -19.70
CA GLY A 150 4.06 1.46 -20.64
C GLY A 150 2.58 1.64 -20.31
N GLY A 151 2.18 1.52 -19.04
CA GLY A 151 0.78 1.60 -18.62
C GLY A 151 0.20 3.02 -18.71
N PHE A 152 0.99 4.06 -18.47
CA PHE A 152 0.48 5.43 -18.42
C PHE A 152 0.03 5.97 -19.77
N LEU A 153 0.79 5.72 -20.84
CA LEU A 153 0.36 6.12 -22.17
C LEU A 153 -0.93 5.41 -22.57
N TRP A 154 -1.12 4.16 -22.15
CA TRP A 154 -2.37 3.43 -22.39
C TRP A 154 -3.53 4.00 -21.56
N VAL A 155 -3.31 4.32 -20.28
CA VAL A 155 -4.30 4.94 -19.40
C VAL A 155 -4.66 6.34 -19.89
N LEU A 156 -3.68 7.17 -20.23
CA LEU A 156 -3.95 8.48 -20.84
C LEU A 156 -4.72 8.32 -22.13
N LYS A 157 -4.28 7.47 -23.08
CA LYS A 157 -5.03 7.29 -24.33
C LYS A 157 -6.46 6.82 -24.06
N ASN A 158 -6.69 5.89 -23.14
CA ASN A 158 -8.05 5.42 -22.82
C ASN A 158 -8.89 6.48 -22.11
N VAL A 159 -8.33 7.16 -21.10
CA VAL A 159 -9.02 8.24 -20.38
C VAL A 159 -9.30 9.38 -21.34
N MET A 160 -8.37 9.72 -22.22
CA MET A 160 -8.53 10.77 -23.21
C MET A 160 -9.53 10.38 -24.29
N SER A 161 -9.47 9.18 -24.83
CA SER A 161 -10.48 8.70 -25.78
C SER A 161 -11.87 8.60 -25.14
N SER A 162 -11.96 8.17 -23.88
CA SER A 162 -13.23 8.11 -23.13
C SER A 162 -13.76 9.50 -22.81
N LEU A 163 -12.87 10.43 -22.43
CA LEU A 163 -13.21 11.82 -22.14
C LEU A 163 -13.58 12.57 -23.42
N LEU A 164 -12.86 12.36 -24.54
CA LEU A 164 -13.16 12.94 -25.84
C LEU A 164 -14.47 12.36 -26.39
N TYR A 165 -14.71 11.06 -26.22
CA TYR A 165 -15.97 10.42 -26.54
C TYR A 165 -17.12 10.97 -25.70
N TRP A 166 -16.91 11.11 -24.39
CA TRP A 166 -17.91 11.67 -23.48
C TRP A 166 -18.15 13.15 -23.76
N LEU A 167 -17.12 13.95 -24.03
CA LEU A 167 -17.21 15.33 -24.49
C LEU A 167 -17.96 15.43 -25.80
N HIS A 168 -17.61 14.62 -26.82
CA HIS A 168 -18.28 14.63 -28.11
C HIS A 168 -19.75 14.20 -28.00
N ARG A 169 -20.04 13.24 -27.11
CA ARG A 169 -21.41 12.79 -26.83
C ARG A 169 -22.18 13.81 -26.01
N CYS A 170 -21.58 14.49 -25.03
CA CYS A 170 -22.20 15.57 -24.26
C CYS A 170 -22.42 16.83 -25.11
N ILE A 171 -21.46 17.21 -25.97
CA ILE A 171 -21.57 18.30 -26.94
C ILE A 171 -22.58 17.94 -28.05
N GLY A 172 -22.74 16.66 -28.39
CA GLY A 172 -23.82 16.18 -29.26
C GLY A 172 -25.19 16.06 -28.57
N PHE A 173 -25.23 15.94 -27.25
CA PHE A 173 -26.47 15.81 -26.45
C PHE A 173 -27.03 17.15 -25.97
N THR A 174 -26.32 18.27 -26.16
CA THR A 174 -26.85 19.62 -25.92
C THR A 174 -28.01 19.99 -26.84
N ALA A 175 -28.31 19.18 -27.87
CA ALA A 175 -29.52 19.29 -28.66
C ALA A 175 -30.80 18.78 -27.94
N VAL A 176 -30.69 18.04 -26.83
CA VAL A 176 -31.85 17.56 -26.05
C VAL A 176 -31.61 17.69 -24.54
N GLY A 177 -31.76 18.92 -24.03
CA GLY A 177 -32.41 19.18 -22.74
C GLY A 177 -31.77 18.76 -21.41
N ALA A 178 -30.57 18.16 -21.37
CA ALA A 178 -29.89 17.88 -20.10
C ALA A 178 -28.87 18.99 -19.77
N ARG A 179 -29.26 19.93 -18.90
CA ARG A 179 -28.41 21.01 -18.40
C ARG A 179 -27.40 20.43 -17.40
N LEU A 180 -26.16 20.15 -17.84
CA LEU A 180 -25.03 19.86 -16.95
C LEU A 180 -24.88 21.01 -15.93
N PRO A 181 -24.55 20.74 -14.65
CA PRO A 181 -24.29 21.79 -13.68
C PRO A 181 -23.13 22.66 -14.20
N ALA A 182 -23.32 23.99 -14.19
CA ALA A 182 -22.43 24.95 -14.87
C ALA A 182 -20.95 24.84 -14.47
N THR A 183 -20.66 24.28 -13.30
CA THR A 183 -19.31 24.00 -12.79
C THR A 183 -18.55 22.94 -13.58
N GLU A 184 -19.25 21.96 -14.17
CA GLU A 184 -18.61 20.88 -14.95
C GLU A 184 -18.27 21.33 -16.38
N CYS A 185 -19.07 22.23 -16.98
CA CYS A 185 -18.80 22.78 -18.31
C CYS A 185 -17.49 23.59 -18.39
N GLY A 186 -17.14 24.34 -17.33
CA GLY A 186 -15.89 25.12 -17.29
C GLY A 186 -14.64 24.25 -17.27
N ALA A 187 -14.63 23.22 -16.41
CA ALA A 187 -13.52 22.26 -16.30
C ALA A 187 -13.28 21.51 -17.62
N LEU A 188 -14.35 21.19 -18.35
CA LEU A 188 -14.28 20.49 -19.63
C LEU A 188 -13.69 21.35 -20.76
N ALA A 189 -13.94 22.65 -20.76
CA ALA A 189 -13.33 23.60 -21.70
C ALA A 189 -11.82 23.74 -21.47
N GLU A 190 -11.41 23.86 -20.20
CA GLU A 190 -10.00 23.98 -19.79
C GLU A 190 -9.21 22.69 -20.08
N ILE A 191 -9.85 21.52 -19.87
CA ILE A 191 -9.27 20.24 -20.28
C ILE A 191 -9.11 20.19 -21.81
N SER A 192 -10.13 20.57 -22.60
CA SER A 192 -10.04 20.58 -24.07
C SER A 192 -8.89 21.45 -24.60
N GLU A 193 -8.70 22.66 -24.05
CA GLU A 193 -7.58 23.53 -24.42
C GLU A 193 -6.23 22.95 -24.04
N THR A 194 -6.13 22.30 -22.88
CA THR A 194 -4.90 21.65 -22.42
C THR A 194 -4.48 20.50 -23.34
N LEU A 195 -5.44 19.80 -23.96
CA LEU A 195 -5.18 18.68 -24.88
C LEU A 195 -4.73 19.11 -26.27
N LYS A 196 -5.22 20.25 -26.78
CA LYS A 196 -4.80 20.81 -28.07
C LYS A 196 -3.32 21.22 -28.12
N VAL A 197 -2.67 21.36 -26.95
CA VAL A 197 -1.24 21.73 -26.83
C VAL A 197 -0.31 20.52 -27.03
N TYR A 198 -0.85 19.30 -27.11
CA TYR A 198 -0.07 18.07 -27.17
C TYR A 198 -0.29 17.22 -28.45
N ASP A 199 -1.00 17.77 -29.44
CA ASP A 199 -0.95 17.33 -30.85
C ASP A 199 0.26 17.92 -31.61
#